data_AF-A0AAE6QB66-F1
#
_entry.id   AF-A0AAE6QB66-F1
#
_cell.length_a   1.000
_cell.length_b   1.000
_cell.length_c   1.000
_cell.angle_alpha   90.00
_cell.angle_beta   90.00
_cell.angle_gamma   90.00
#
_symmetry.space_group_name_H-M   'P 1'
#
loop_
_entity.id
_entity.type
_entity.pdbx_description
1 polymer ?
#
loop_
_entity_poly.entity_id
_entity_poly.type
_entity_poly.pdbx_seq_one_letter_code
_entity_poly.pdbx_strand_id
1 'polypeptide(L)'
;MNKLKSAMIFSIITALLIIDVMVSLACRSQNNTREFYIAASVVFGVILFAFIVSLINVCMHYDGISLRRMDKNRTFKLKYPNQEVVLFLQVPPEKMSGINTEANIINFSSVKTGHEDEDKYALEMTQRATMFSTTAPSIQLNGNEKAQLLMHDQIKVKNSGLYIVANCNKLVLSQNLKRRVDVQILHPIIDYGKLSLVYKHVEFYGSKQLYNKKDPYGPADFAQLLRFEVETNTEDEISMRYLYDIIAVEILSECPKIDEYGWWTRDVNGKIAASFFSMFNYRLILGEKRLSREDLIPKLELITEYVASSEFHRDKSYDPLIFDRIRDTYFSENHELYKYSFLCNNVYTSVKGERVSDLIRQNIEKDKCYYYIYSIASCDNEDVMSQKTNKFIRDILQSEKGKLEVICNIDSKKDIEKLLKFDPESKEVRSMLKRVLGPCIFVRSDVSTLIKCAQDFVMENCKERMQLLHCDRYSSIDVGYINDIIVCSTEQKSAGVASDLNIVDGTTNAVLSDECITSSV
;
A
#
# COMPACT_ATOMS: atom_id res chain seq x y z
N MET A 1 -12.15 29.72 10.93
CA MET A 1 -12.80 29.50 12.25
C MET A 1 -13.75 28.30 12.11
N ASN A 2 -14.19 27.62 13.18
CA ASN A 2 -15.26 26.60 13.01
C ASN A 2 -16.56 27.33 12.62
N LYS A 3 -17.36 26.80 11.67
CA LYS A 3 -18.63 27.37 11.19
C LYS A 3 -19.52 27.83 12.36
N LEU A 4 -19.63 27.00 13.40
CA LEU A 4 -20.39 27.29 14.62
C LEU A 4 -19.90 28.55 15.36
N LYS A 5 -18.58 28.74 15.50
CA LYS A 5 -18.01 29.93 16.14
C LYS A 5 -18.22 31.21 15.32
N SER A 6 -18.19 31.11 13.98
CA SER A 6 -18.50 32.25 13.09
C SER A 6 -19.95 32.68 13.23
N ALA A 7 -20.87 31.72 13.22
CA ALA A 7 -22.30 31.97 13.43
C ALA A 7 -22.60 32.58 14.80
N MET A 8 -22.01 32.06 15.89
CA MET A 8 -22.16 32.64 17.23
C MET A 8 -21.70 34.11 17.31
N ILE A 9 -20.52 34.42 16.78
CA ILE A 9 -19.98 35.79 16.80
C ILE A 9 -20.89 36.74 16.01
N PHE A 10 -21.36 36.31 14.84
CA PHE A 10 -22.31 37.10 14.05
C PHE A 10 -23.64 37.34 14.78
N SER A 11 -24.21 36.33 15.44
CA SER A 11 -25.42 36.48 16.25
C SER A 11 -25.23 37.46 17.42
N ILE A 12 -24.08 37.42 18.10
CA ILE A 12 -23.75 38.35 19.19
C ILE A 12 -23.65 39.79 18.66
N ILE A 13 -22.92 40.00 17.56
CA ILE A 13 -22.75 41.35 16.98
C ILE A 13 -24.09 41.89 16.43
N THR A 14 -24.93 41.03 15.86
CA THR A 14 -26.29 41.41 15.41
C THR A 14 -27.16 41.84 16.60
N ALA A 15 -27.10 41.12 17.73
CA ALA A 15 -27.80 41.52 18.95
C ALA A 15 -27.29 42.86 19.50
N LEU A 16 -25.97 43.09 19.50
CA LEU A 16 -25.37 44.36 19.92
C LEU A 16 -25.81 45.54 19.02
N LEU A 17 -25.89 45.34 17.69
CA LEU A 17 -26.39 46.36 16.76
C LEU A 17 -27.86 46.72 17.05
N ILE A 18 -28.71 45.73 17.33
CA ILE A 18 -30.11 45.96 17.68
C ILE A 18 -30.21 46.71 19.02
N ILE A 19 -29.42 46.32 20.02
CA ILE A 19 -29.38 46.98 21.33
C ILE A 19 -28.92 48.44 21.19
N ASP A 20 -27.87 48.71 20.43
CA ASP A 20 -27.33 50.06 20.21
C ASP A 20 -28.36 51.00 19.56
N VAL A 21 -29.09 50.52 18.53
CA VAL A 21 -30.20 51.27 17.91
C VAL A 21 -31.32 51.53 18.91
N MET A 22 -31.74 50.52 19.69
CA MET A 22 -32.83 50.65 20.66
C MET A 22 -32.47 51.59 21.81
N VAL A 23 -31.25 51.50 22.35
CA VAL A 23 -30.74 52.40 23.40
C VAL A 23 -30.61 53.82 22.86
N SER A 24 -30.07 54.01 21.66
CA SER A 24 -29.97 55.32 21.01
C SER A 24 -31.35 55.97 20.82
N LEU A 25 -32.35 55.21 20.39
CA LEU A 25 -33.73 55.70 20.24
C LEU A 25 -34.39 56.05 21.59
N ALA A 26 -34.19 55.22 22.62
CA ALA A 26 -34.72 55.49 23.96
C ALA A 26 -34.08 56.74 24.58
N CYS A 27 -32.75 56.81 24.61
CA CYS A 27 -31.99 57.91 25.21
C CYS A 27 -32.15 59.25 24.47
N ARG A 28 -32.46 59.23 23.15
CA ARG A 28 -32.78 60.43 22.37
C ARG A 28 -33.91 61.27 22.97
N SER A 29 -34.87 60.64 23.65
CA SER A 29 -35.98 61.34 24.32
C SER A 29 -35.56 62.14 25.55
N GLN A 30 -34.41 61.81 26.16
CA GLN A 30 -33.92 62.41 27.41
C GLN A 30 -32.69 63.30 27.20
N ASN A 31 -31.79 62.94 26.27
CA ASN A 31 -30.52 63.65 26.02
C ASN A 31 -30.41 64.11 24.55
N ASN A 32 -31.02 65.23 24.22
CA ASN A 32 -30.99 65.82 22.87
C ASN A 32 -29.78 66.77 22.67
N THR A 33 -28.56 66.34 23.06
CA THR A 33 -27.34 67.16 22.94
C THR A 33 -26.49 66.74 21.73
N ARG A 34 -25.73 67.70 21.16
CA ARG A 34 -24.82 67.43 20.02
C ARG A 34 -23.78 66.37 20.35
N GLU A 35 -23.27 66.38 21.58
CA GLU A 35 -22.27 65.42 22.08
C GLU A 35 -22.83 63.99 22.13
N PHE A 36 -24.08 63.81 22.57
CA PHE A 36 -24.76 62.51 22.55
C PHE A 36 -24.86 61.94 21.13
N TYR A 37 -25.28 62.75 20.15
CA TYR A 37 -25.34 62.30 18.76
C TYR A 37 -23.97 61.95 18.18
N ILE A 38 -22.90 62.68 18.54
CA ILE A 38 -21.54 62.33 18.11
C ILE A 38 -21.11 60.99 18.71
N ALA A 39 -21.29 60.81 20.03
CA ALA A 39 -20.92 59.57 20.71
C ALA A 39 -21.69 58.36 20.19
N ALA A 40 -23.01 58.46 20.05
CA ALA A 40 -23.86 57.41 19.48
C ALA A 40 -23.45 57.07 18.04
N SER A 41 -23.13 58.08 17.21
CA SER A 41 -22.69 57.85 15.83
C SER A 41 -21.36 57.10 15.75
N VAL A 42 -20.43 57.36 16.69
CA VAL A 42 -19.15 56.64 16.77
C VAL A 42 -19.36 55.19 17.22
N VAL A 43 -20.17 54.95 18.24
CA VAL A 43 -20.48 53.58 18.72
C VAL A 43 -21.17 52.77 17.63
N PHE A 44 -22.21 53.33 17.00
CA PHE A 44 -22.91 52.71 15.87
C PHE A 44 -21.95 52.39 14.71
N GLY A 45 -21.04 53.32 14.36
CA GLY A 45 -20.04 53.10 13.33
C GLY A 45 -19.10 51.93 13.61
N VAL A 46 -18.65 51.77 14.86
CA VAL A 46 -17.80 50.64 15.29
C VAL A 46 -18.56 49.32 15.25
N ILE A 47 -19.80 49.27 15.75
CA ILE A 47 -20.61 48.05 15.75
C ILE A 47 -21.01 47.66 14.32
N LEU A 48 -21.37 48.63 13.46
CA LEU A 48 -21.66 48.40 12.05
C LEU A 48 -20.45 47.87 11.29
N PHE A 49 -19.25 48.39 11.54
CA PHE A 49 -18.02 47.86 10.94
C PHE A 49 -17.77 46.42 11.39
N ALA A 50 -17.90 46.12 12.70
CA ALA A 50 -17.77 44.77 13.22
C ALA A 50 -18.84 43.82 12.63
N PHE A 51 -20.06 44.29 12.42
CA PHE A 51 -21.14 43.55 11.77
C PHE A 51 -20.79 43.19 10.32
N ILE A 52 -20.30 44.15 9.53
CA ILE A 52 -19.88 43.92 8.13
C ILE A 52 -18.73 42.90 8.07
N VAL A 53 -17.71 43.05 8.92
CA VAL A 53 -16.58 42.09 8.99
C VAL A 53 -17.07 40.69 9.39
N SER A 54 -17.96 40.59 10.37
CA SER A 54 -18.52 39.30 10.79
C SER A 54 -19.45 38.69 9.73
N LEU A 55 -20.20 39.49 8.99
CA LEU A 55 -21.07 39.04 7.89
C LEU A 55 -20.23 38.43 6.77
N ILE A 56 -19.17 39.12 6.34
CA ILE A 56 -18.21 38.62 5.33
C ILE A 56 -17.61 37.27 5.79
N ASN A 57 -17.18 37.19 7.06
CA ASN A 57 -16.59 35.96 7.63
C ASN A 57 -17.60 34.80 7.77
N VAL A 58 -18.91 35.10 7.92
CA VAL A 58 -19.96 34.08 7.85
C VAL A 58 -20.19 33.65 6.41
N CYS A 59 -20.36 34.58 5.47
CA CYS A 59 -20.52 34.29 4.04
C CYS A 59 -19.40 33.36 3.52
N MET A 60 -18.13 33.73 3.73
CA MET A 60 -16.97 32.92 3.31
C MET A 60 -16.94 31.52 3.95
N HIS A 61 -17.53 31.33 5.14
CA HIS A 61 -17.63 30.02 5.80
C HIS A 61 -18.85 29.20 5.38
N TYR A 62 -19.88 29.83 4.80
CA TYR A 62 -21.08 29.17 4.26
C TYR A 62 -21.00 28.91 2.76
N ASP A 63 -20.20 29.68 2.02
CA ASP A 63 -20.02 29.53 0.57
C ASP A 63 -19.33 28.20 0.19
N GLY A 64 -18.55 27.58 1.09
CA GLY A 64 -17.98 26.24 0.87
C GLY A 64 -16.74 26.22 -0.04
N ILE A 65 -16.36 25.04 -0.53
CA ILE A 65 -15.22 24.86 -1.44
C ILE A 65 -15.70 24.99 -2.88
N SER A 66 -15.16 25.94 -3.63
CA SER A 66 -15.46 26.11 -5.06
C SER A 66 -14.95 24.92 -5.88
N LEU A 67 -15.75 24.47 -6.84
CA LEU A 67 -15.31 23.50 -7.84
C LEU A 67 -14.71 24.19 -9.06
N ARG A 68 -13.67 23.58 -9.63
CA ARG A 68 -13.10 24.02 -10.92
C ARG A 68 -13.20 22.88 -11.94
N ARG A 69 -13.86 23.12 -13.08
CA ARG A 69 -13.87 22.15 -14.19
C ARG A 69 -12.56 22.24 -14.98
N MET A 70 -12.00 21.10 -15.36
CA MET A 70 -10.82 21.05 -16.21
C MET A 70 -10.91 19.92 -17.25
N ASP A 71 -10.58 20.24 -18.50
CA ASP A 71 -10.62 19.25 -19.59
C ASP A 71 -9.45 18.28 -19.53
N LYS A 72 -9.67 17.08 -20.08
CA LYS A 72 -8.64 16.06 -20.31
C LYS A 72 -7.46 16.64 -21.10
N ASN A 73 -6.26 16.11 -20.83
CA ASN A 73 -4.97 16.50 -21.41
C ASN A 73 -4.45 17.91 -21.06
N ARG A 74 -5.24 18.78 -20.41
CA ARG A 74 -4.71 20.05 -19.88
C ARG A 74 -3.77 19.79 -18.69
N THR A 75 -2.84 20.71 -18.46
CA THR A 75 -1.98 20.76 -17.26
C THR A 75 -2.37 21.92 -16.36
N PHE A 76 -2.42 21.69 -15.05
CA PHE A 76 -2.47 22.78 -14.07
C PHE A 76 -1.19 22.83 -13.24
N LYS A 77 -0.84 24.05 -12.81
CA LYS A 77 0.24 24.30 -11.86
C LYS A 77 -0.36 24.53 -10.47
N LEU A 78 0.33 24.03 -9.46
CA LEU A 78 0.02 24.33 -8.06
C LEU A 78 0.32 25.81 -7.76
N LYS A 79 -0.45 26.41 -6.86
CA LYS A 79 -0.23 27.80 -6.41
C LYS A 79 1.02 27.88 -5.53
N TYR A 80 1.23 26.86 -4.69
CA TYR A 80 2.37 26.74 -3.80
C TYR A 80 3.01 25.35 -3.97
N PRO A 81 3.87 25.12 -4.99
CA PRO A 81 4.34 23.77 -5.35
C PRO A 81 5.07 22.99 -4.23
N ASN A 82 5.66 23.69 -3.26
CA ASN A 82 6.32 23.11 -2.08
C ASN A 82 5.39 22.87 -0.88
N GLN A 83 4.17 23.41 -0.91
CA GLN A 83 3.19 23.41 0.18
C GLN A 83 1.84 22.81 -0.21
N GLU A 84 1.68 22.36 -1.46
CA GLU A 84 0.47 21.71 -1.96
C GLU A 84 0.80 20.33 -2.55
N VAL A 85 -0.15 19.41 -2.41
CA VAL A 85 -0.17 18.10 -3.10
C VAL A 85 -1.56 17.85 -3.65
N VAL A 86 -1.66 16.94 -4.63
CA VAL A 86 -2.93 16.59 -5.26
C VAL A 86 -3.23 15.12 -5.01
N LEU A 87 -4.37 14.82 -4.41
CA LEU A 87 -4.94 13.47 -4.45
C LEU A 87 -5.82 13.36 -5.69
N PHE A 88 -5.41 12.51 -6.64
CA PHE A 88 -6.29 12.06 -7.71
C PHE A 88 -7.13 10.87 -7.20
N LEU A 89 -8.44 10.97 -7.40
CA LEU A 89 -9.39 9.89 -7.22
C LEU A 89 -10.01 9.60 -8.58
N GLN A 90 -9.84 8.38 -9.08
CA GLN A 90 -10.62 7.91 -10.21
C GLN A 90 -12.11 7.89 -9.83
N VAL A 91 -12.97 8.33 -10.75
CA VAL A 91 -14.42 8.27 -10.61
C VAL A 91 -15.01 7.92 -11.99
N PRO A 92 -16.04 7.06 -12.08
CA PRO A 92 -16.64 6.69 -13.36
C PRO A 92 -17.34 7.91 -14.00
N PRO A 93 -17.26 8.12 -15.32
CA PRO A 93 -17.85 9.28 -15.99
C PRO A 93 -19.34 9.49 -15.68
N GLU A 94 -20.08 8.40 -15.51
CA GLU A 94 -21.51 8.37 -15.23
C GLU A 94 -21.81 9.08 -13.90
N LYS A 95 -20.99 8.84 -12.86
CA LYS A 95 -21.09 9.54 -11.57
C LYS A 95 -20.59 10.98 -11.63
N MET A 96 -19.65 11.28 -12.52
CA MET A 96 -19.14 12.64 -12.73
C MET A 96 -20.19 13.58 -13.35
N SER A 97 -21.14 13.05 -14.13
CA SER A 97 -22.25 13.82 -14.70
C SER A 97 -23.14 14.50 -13.63
N GLY A 98 -23.26 13.88 -12.44
CA GLY A 98 -24.04 14.39 -11.32
C GLY A 98 -23.36 15.50 -10.52
N ILE A 99 -22.07 15.77 -10.74
CA ILE A 99 -21.32 16.81 -10.02
C ILE A 99 -21.52 18.15 -10.72
N ASN A 100 -22.32 19.04 -10.12
CA ASN A 100 -22.50 20.39 -10.63
C ASN A 100 -21.25 21.24 -10.35
N THR A 101 -20.47 21.56 -11.39
CA THR A 101 -19.24 22.36 -11.27
C THR A 101 -19.47 23.85 -11.00
N GLU A 102 -20.71 24.34 -11.13
CA GLU A 102 -21.11 25.71 -10.79
C GLU A 102 -21.58 25.84 -9.33
N ALA A 103 -21.72 24.71 -8.63
CA ALA A 103 -22.09 24.65 -7.22
C ALA A 103 -20.87 24.41 -6.33
N ASN A 104 -20.87 25.04 -5.15
CA ASN A 104 -19.83 24.86 -4.16
C ASN A 104 -20.12 23.64 -3.27
N ILE A 105 -19.07 22.98 -2.80
CA ILE A 105 -19.17 21.86 -1.88
C ILE A 105 -19.27 22.40 -0.45
N ILE A 106 -20.42 22.19 0.19
CA ILE A 106 -20.69 22.65 1.56
C ILE A 106 -20.36 21.60 2.62
N ASN A 107 -20.40 20.32 2.25
CA ASN A 107 -19.94 19.18 3.03
C ASN A 107 -19.21 18.19 2.11
N PHE A 108 -18.06 17.71 2.57
CA PHE A 108 -17.29 16.67 1.90
C PHE A 108 -16.70 15.77 2.98
N SER A 109 -17.15 14.53 3.05
CA SER A 109 -16.83 13.63 4.16
C SER A 109 -16.75 12.18 3.72
N SER A 110 -15.85 11.41 4.32
CA SER A 110 -15.78 9.96 4.16
C SER A 110 -16.71 9.26 5.16
N VAL A 111 -17.60 8.40 4.69
CA VAL A 111 -18.53 7.58 5.48
C VAL A 111 -18.18 6.11 5.29
N LYS A 112 -18.07 5.33 6.38
CA LYS A 112 -17.89 3.86 6.28
C LYS A 112 -19.23 3.23 5.84
N THR A 113 -19.21 2.50 4.74
CA THR A 113 -20.36 1.90 4.08
C THR A 113 -20.20 0.38 3.98
N GLY A 114 -20.31 -0.29 5.12
CA GLY A 114 -20.20 -1.74 5.26
C GLY A 114 -20.65 -2.21 6.65
N HIS A 115 -20.82 -3.53 6.82
CA HIS A 115 -20.88 -4.13 8.15
C HIS A 115 -19.50 -4.05 8.83
N GLU A 116 -19.41 -4.39 10.12
CA GLU A 116 -18.25 -4.07 10.97
C GLU A 116 -16.90 -4.54 10.36
N ASP A 117 -16.89 -5.69 9.70
CA ASP A 117 -15.71 -6.31 9.06
C ASP A 117 -15.37 -5.81 7.63
N GLU A 118 -16.21 -5.00 6.97
CA GLU A 118 -15.92 -4.45 5.64
C GLU A 118 -15.51 -2.97 5.69
N ASP A 119 -14.21 -2.69 5.56
CA ASP A 119 -13.65 -1.33 5.38
C ASP A 119 -13.90 -0.78 3.96
N LYS A 120 -15.17 -0.63 3.60
CA LYS A 120 -15.63 0.13 2.44
C LYS A 120 -15.92 1.56 2.86
N TYR A 121 -15.36 2.53 2.16
CA TYR A 121 -15.62 3.95 2.41
C TYR A 121 -16.28 4.59 1.19
N ALA A 122 -17.40 5.27 1.40
CA ALA A 122 -17.97 6.18 0.41
C ALA A 122 -17.53 7.61 0.73
N LEU A 123 -17.21 8.38 -0.31
CA LEU A 123 -17.08 9.84 -0.19
C LEU A 123 -18.44 10.45 -0.48
N GLU A 124 -18.98 11.14 0.52
CA GLU A 124 -20.21 11.91 0.42
C GLU A 124 -19.88 13.37 0.12
N MET A 125 -20.46 13.88 -0.98
CA MET A 125 -20.34 15.27 -1.40
C MET A 125 -21.73 15.92 -1.43
N THR A 126 -21.93 16.98 -0.64
CA THR A 126 -23.15 17.80 -0.67
C THR A 126 -22.84 19.15 -1.31
N GLN A 127 -23.59 19.49 -2.36
CA GLN A 127 -23.40 20.73 -3.12
C GLN A 127 -24.52 21.75 -2.88
N ARG A 128 -24.17 23.03 -3.03
CA ARG A 128 -25.10 24.17 -2.96
C ARG A 128 -24.73 25.20 -4.03
N ALA A 129 -25.71 25.63 -4.83
CA ALA A 129 -25.49 26.56 -5.95
C ALA A 129 -25.53 28.04 -5.53
N THR A 130 -26.34 28.40 -4.54
CA THR A 130 -26.40 29.76 -3.96
C THR A 130 -26.65 29.68 -2.45
N MET A 131 -26.37 30.75 -1.69
CA MET A 131 -26.60 30.76 -0.23
C MET A 131 -28.01 30.30 0.20
N PHE A 132 -29.01 30.49 -0.68
CA PHE A 132 -30.43 30.18 -0.44
C PHE A 132 -30.98 28.97 -1.22
N SER A 133 -30.18 28.31 -2.08
CA SER A 133 -30.66 27.15 -2.84
C SER A 133 -30.81 25.91 -1.96
N THR A 134 -31.84 25.10 -2.23
CA THR A 134 -31.99 23.74 -1.68
C THR A 134 -30.72 22.93 -1.94
N THR A 135 -30.26 22.19 -0.93
CA THR A 135 -29.07 21.34 -1.04
C THR A 135 -29.31 20.19 -2.00
N ALA A 136 -28.36 19.97 -2.92
CA ALA A 136 -28.38 18.80 -3.79
C ALA A 136 -28.25 17.49 -2.96
N PRO A 137 -28.81 16.36 -3.43
CA PRO A 137 -28.63 15.07 -2.79
C PRO A 137 -27.14 14.69 -2.69
N SER A 138 -26.79 13.91 -1.66
CA SER A 138 -25.42 13.46 -1.42
C SER A 138 -24.93 12.59 -2.59
N ILE A 139 -23.83 12.99 -3.21
CA ILE A 139 -23.16 12.18 -4.25
C ILE A 139 -22.23 11.20 -3.53
N GLN A 140 -22.53 9.90 -3.62
CA GLN A 140 -21.70 8.83 -3.07
C GLN A 140 -20.72 8.29 -4.12
N LEU A 141 -19.44 8.66 -3.95
CA LEU A 141 -18.32 8.15 -4.74
C LEU A 141 -17.67 6.97 -4.03
N ASN A 142 -17.22 5.97 -4.76
CA ASN A 142 -16.56 4.81 -4.18
C ASN A 142 -15.13 5.19 -3.77
N GLY A 143 -14.87 5.29 -2.47
CA GLY A 143 -13.56 5.66 -1.93
C GLY A 143 -12.48 4.62 -2.15
N ASN A 144 -12.86 3.39 -2.54
CA ASN A 144 -11.95 2.28 -2.83
C ASN A 144 -11.49 2.25 -4.30
N GLU A 145 -11.91 3.21 -5.14
CA GLU A 145 -11.33 3.39 -6.49
C GLU A 145 -9.89 3.92 -6.41
N LYS A 146 -9.08 3.66 -7.45
CA LYS A 146 -7.62 3.88 -7.45
C LYS A 146 -7.23 5.33 -7.09
N ALA A 147 -6.90 5.55 -5.82
CA ALA A 147 -6.38 6.80 -5.30
C ALA A 147 -4.88 6.94 -5.60
N GLN A 148 -4.45 8.12 -6.07
CA GLN A 148 -3.04 8.41 -6.37
C GLN A 148 -2.64 9.77 -5.81
N LEU A 149 -1.62 9.80 -4.96
CA LEU A 149 -1.06 11.05 -4.45
C LEU A 149 0.02 11.57 -5.40
N LEU A 150 -0.27 12.69 -6.04
CA LEU A 150 0.59 13.36 -7.00
C LEU A 150 1.35 14.49 -6.30
N MET A 151 2.67 14.33 -6.20
CA MET A 151 3.60 15.30 -5.62
C MET A 151 4.35 16.13 -6.67
N HIS A 152 3.84 16.22 -7.90
CA HIS A 152 4.47 16.99 -8.97
C HIS A 152 3.94 18.43 -9.02
N ASP A 153 4.81 19.38 -9.36
CA ASP A 153 4.47 20.81 -9.39
C ASP A 153 3.50 21.17 -10.53
N GLN A 154 3.50 20.34 -11.58
CA GLN A 154 2.57 20.38 -12.70
C GLN A 154 1.86 19.04 -12.82
N ILE A 155 0.52 19.07 -12.81
CA ILE A 155 -0.31 17.88 -12.93
C ILE A 155 -0.93 17.86 -14.33
N LYS A 156 -0.66 16.80 -15.11
CA LYS A 156 -1.36 16.53 -16.37
C LYS A 156 -2.62 15.72 -16.08
N VAL A 157 -3.78 16.28 -16.41
CA VAL A 157 -5.07 15.62 -16.28
C VAL A 157 -5.16 14.53 -17.36
N LYS A 158 -5.08 13.26 -16.96
CA LYS A 158 -5.14 12.10 -17.88
C LYS A 158 -6.50 11.41 -17.86
N ASN A 159 -7.05 11.19 -16.67
CA ASN A 159 -8.24 10.37 -16.44
C ASN A 159 -9.38 11.20 -15.83
N SER A 160 -10.61 10.74 -16.08
CA SER A 160 -11.81 11.26 -15.42
C SER A 160 -11.77 10.94 -13.93
N GLY A 161 -12.17 11.92 -13.12
CA GLY A 161 -12.08 11.84 -11.68
C GLY A 161 -11.92 13.20 -11.00
N LEU A 162 -11.72 13.14 -9.69
CA LEU A 162 -11.49 14.31 -8.83
C LEU A 162 -10.01 14.49 -8.53
N TYR A 163 -9.55 15.73 -8.59
CA TYR A 163 -8.21 16.13 -8.18
C TYR A 163 -8.35 17.07 -6.98
N ILE A 164 -8.15 16.54 -5.78
CA ILE A 164 -8.29 17.26 -4.51
C ILE A 164 -6.93 17.88 -4.16
N VAL A 165 -6.85 19.22 -4.14
CA VAL A 165 -5.64 19.96 -3.78
C VAL A 165 -5.64 20.23 -2.29
N ALA A 166 -4.61 19.78 -1.57
CA ALA A 166 -4.47 19.98 -0.14
C ALA A 166 -3.16 20.67 0.24
N ASN A 167 -3.24 21.62 1.17
CA ASN A 167 -2.10 22.21 1.87
C ASN A 167 -1.41 21.13 2.71
N CYS A 168 -0.10 20.93 2.52
CA CYS A 168 0.73 20.07 3.36
C CYS A 168 2.18 20.54 3.39
N ASN A 169 2.98 20.04 4.34
CA ASN A 169 4.43 20.10 4.16
C ASN A 169 4.88 18.92 3.29
N LYS A 170 5.04 19.17 1.99
CA LYS A 170 5.41 18.17 0.96
C LYS A 170 6.71 17.43 1.29
N LEU A 171 7.68 18.11 1.92
CA LEU A 171 8.95 17.50 2.33
C LEU A 171 8.74 16.52 3.50
N VAL A 172 7.97 16.90 4.52
CA VAL A 172 7.64 16.00 5.65
C VAL A 172 6.78 14.82 5.19
N LEU A 173 5.76 15.07 4.37
CA LEU A 173 4.88 14.02 3.83
C LEU A 173 5.67 13.02 2.98
N SER A 174 6.51 13.50 2.04
CA SER A 174 7.34 12.62 1.22
C SER A 174 8.42 11.89 2.03
N GLN A 175 9.01 12.48 3.07
CA GLN A 175 9.93 11.78 3.97
C GLN A 175 9.24 10.67 4.77
N ASN A 176 8.01 10.90 5.25
CA ASN A 176 7.25 9.89 5.96
C ASN A 176 6.90 8.70 5.06
N LEU A 177 6.45 8.94 3.83
CA LEU A 177 6.12 7.87 2.88
C LEU A 177 7.37 7.16 2.35
N LYS A 178 8.48 7.87 2.06
CA LYS A 178 9.74 7.26 1.60
C LYS A 178 10.43 6.35 2.63
N ARG A 179 10.06 6.43 3.91
CA ARG A 179 10.52 5.51 4.96
C ARG A 179 9.73 4.20 5.00
N ARG A 180 8.73 4.05 4.15
CA ARG A 180 7.85 2.88 4.06
C ARG A 180 8.06 2.18 2.72
N VAL A 181 7.94 0.85 2.72
CA VAL A 181 8.07 0.03 1.52
C VAL A 181 6.71 -0.25 0.93
N ASP A 182 6.63 -0.25 -0.40
CA ASP A 182 5.44 -0.55 -1.22
C ASP A 182 4.16 0.15 -0.74
N VAL A 183 4.24 1.48 -0.61
CA VAL A 183 3.14 2.34 -0.16
C VAL A 183 2.03 2.36 -1.20
N GLN A 184 0.87 1.79 -0.84
CA GLN A 184 -0.35 1.85 -1.63
C GLN A 184 -1.42 2.66 -0.88
N ILE A 185 -1.92 3.74 -1.46
CA ILE A 185 -3.05 4.49 -0.89
C ILE A 185 -4.32 3.69 -1.16
N LEU A 186 -5.10 3.45 -0.10
CA LEU A 186 -6.34 2.68 -0.17
C LEU A 186 -7.53 3.59 -0.42
N HIS A 187 -7.72 4.57 0.47
CA HIS A 187 -8.79 5.55 0.39
C HIS A 187 -8.44 6.82 1.18
N PRO A 188 -9.02 7.98 0.82
CA PRO A 188 -8.98 9.15 1.68
C PRO A 188 -9.94 9.03 2.88
N ILE A 189 -9.61 9.76 3.93
CA ILE A 189 -10.52 10.16 4.99
C ILE A 189 -10.61 11.68 4.94
N ILE A 190 -11.83 12.21 4.94
CA ILE A 190 -12.08 13.65 4.90
C ILE A 190 -13.01 14.00 6.04
N ASP A 191 -12.55 14.87 6.94
CA ASP A 191 -13.30 15.33 8.10
C ASP A 191 -13.07 16.82 8.34
N TYR A 192 -14.16 17.59 8.48
CA TYR A 192 -14.16 19.07 8.57
C TYR A 192 -13.22 19.80 7.57
N GLY A 193 -13.05 19.27 6.35
CA GLY A 193 -12.17 19.82 5.31
C GLY A 193 -10.68 19.53 5.48
N LYS A 194 -10.30 18.73 6.49
CA LYS A 194 -8.96 18.11 6.60
C LYS A 194 -8.96 16.80 5.82
N LEU A 195 -7.94 16.63 4.98
CA LEU A 195 -7.62 15.40 4.27
C LEU A 195 -6.57 14.60 5.04
N SER A 196 -6.88 13.33 5.28
CA SER A 196 -5.96 12.29 5.70
C SER A 196 -6.07 11.11 4.71
N LEU A 197 -5.04 10.28 4.62
CA LEU A 197 -5.00 9.13 3.71
C LEU A 197 -4.82 7.85 4.53
N VAL A 198 -5.65 6.85 4.28
CA VAL A 198 -5.36 5.48 4.71
C VAL A 198 -4.52 4.82 3.62
N TYR A 199 -3.39 4.26 4.03
CA TYR A 199 -2.46 3.59 3.16
C TYR A 199 -2.04 2.26 3.76
N LYS A 200 -1.74 1.33 2.84
CA LYS A 200 -1.07 0.08 3.08
C LYS A 200 0.42 0.29 2.85
N HIS A 201 1.26 -0.34 3.67
CA HIS A 201 2.71 -0.46 3.44
C HIS A 201 3.23 -1.78 3.99
N VAL A 202 4.39 -2.20 3.52
CA VAL A 202 5.06 -3.42 4.01
C VAL A 202 6.00 -3.09 5.16
N GLU A 203 5.96 -3.90 6.23
CA GLU A 203 6.97 -3.92 7.29
C GLU A 203 7.63 -5.32 7.36
N PHE A 204 8.93 -5.34 7.61
CA PHE A 204 9.74 -6.57 7.64
C PHE A 204 10.10 -6.96 9.08
N TYR A 205 10.00 -8.25 9.39
CA TYR A 205 10.38 -8.80 10.70
C TYR A 205 11.88 -8.60 10.96
N GLY A 206 12.26 -8.33 12.20
CA GLY A 206 13.66 -8.08 12.59
C GLY A 206 14.30 -6.81 11.99
N SER A 207 13.57 -6.01 11.20
CA SER A 207 14.10 -4.80 10.56
C SER A 207 14.30 -3.64 11.56
N LYS A 208 15.45 -3.67 12.25
CA LYS A 208 15.89 -2.59 13.18
C LYS A 208 16.12 -1.22 12.52
N GLN A 209 15.79 -1.04 11.23
CA GLN A 209 16.11 0.16 10.44
C GLN A 209 15.30 1.41 10.83
N LEU A 210 14.33 1.30 11.74
CA LEU A 210 13.59 2.43 12.32
C LEU A 210 13.75 2.44 13.85
N TYR A 211 14.92 2.87 14.30
CA TYR A 211 15.28 3.02 15.72
C TYR A 211 14.15 3.62 16.58
N ASN A 212 13.92 3.02 17.76
CA ASN A 212 12.96 3.39 18.82
C ASN A 212 11.49 2.97 18.68
N LYS A 213 11.13 2.02 17.81
CA LYS A 213 9.86 1.26 17.98
C LYS A 213 10.10 -0.17 18.44
N LYS A 214 9.12 -0.71 19.19
CA LYS A 214 8.97 -2.15 19.42
C LYS A 214 8.86 -2.86 18.07
N ASP A 215 9.26 -4.13 18.02
CA ASP A 215 9.06 -4.97 16.84
C ASP A 215 7.60 -4.84 16.36
N PRO A 216 7.35 -4.57 15.07
CA PRO A 216 5.99 -4.38 14.59
C PRO A 216 5.15 -5.67 14.64
N TYR A 217 5.75 -6.85 14.80
CA TYR A 217 5.04 -8.13 14.85
C TYR A 217 4.48 -8.45 16.23
N GLY A 218 3.29 -9.02 16.25
CA GLY A 218 2.68 -9.62 17.43
C GLY A 218 2.15 -11.03 17.18
N PRO A 219 1.56 -11.66 18.21
CA PRO A 219 1.00 -13.01 18.09
C PRO A 219 -0.07 -13.14 16.99
N ALA A 220 -0.84 -12.08 16.70
CA ALA A 220 -1.85 -12.12 15.64
C ALA A 220 -1.25 -12.33 14.24
N ASP A 221 -0.06 -11.78 13.97
CA ASP A 221 0.60 -11.92 12.67
C ASP A 221 1.18 -13.32 12.51
N PHE A 222 1.89 -13.80 13.55
CA PHE A 222 2.42 -15.16 13.58
C PHE A 222 1.32 -16.23 13.61
N ALA A 223 0.13 -15.95 14.15
CA ALA A 223 -1.01 -16.87 14.10
C ALA A 223 -1.51 -17.11 12.66
N GLN A 224 -1.36 -16.15 11.75
CA GLN A 224 -1.64 -16.38 10.32
C GLN A 224 -0.57 -17.28 9.69
N LEU A 225 0.72 -17.02 10.00
CA LEU A 225 1.85 -17.82 9.52
C LEU A 225 1.77 -19.28 10.00
N LEU A 226 1.33 -19.49 11.24
CA LEU A 226 1.14 -20.81 11.85
C LEU A 226 0.03 -21.65 11.18
N ARG A 227 -0.86 -21.02 10.40
CA ARG A 227 -1.89 -21.67 9.57
C ARG A 227 -1.41 -21.98 8.13
N PHE A 228 -0.14 -21.72 7.81
CA PHE A 228 0.45 -22.18 6.55
C PHE A 228 0.46 -23.71 6.51
N GLU A 229 0.04 -24.30 5.39
CA GLU A 229 0.06 -25.75 5.19
C GLU A 229 1.37 -26.19 4.53
N VAL A 230 2.06 -27.11 5.19
CA VAL A 230 3.29 -27.76 4.77
C VAL A 230 2.96 -29.14 4.23
N GLU A 231 3.48 -29.43 3.04
CA GLU A 231 3.45 -30.75 2.42
C GLU A 231 4.44 -31.67 3.14
N THR A 232 3.95 -32.69 3.85
CA THR A 232 4.78 -33.65 4.57
C THR A 232 4.67 -35.04 3.94
N ASN A 233 5.81 -35.55 3.46
CA ASN A 233 5.92 -36.87 2.87
C ASN A 233 6.21 -37.91 3.96
N THR A 234 5.18 -38.66 4.34
CA THR A 234 5.34 -39.97 4.99
C THR A 234 5.47 -41.06 3.92
N GLU A 235 6.09 -42.20 4.25
CA GLU A 235 6.56 -43.19 3.26
C GLU A 235 5.47 -43.72 2.31
N ASP A 236 4.19 -43.69 2.72
CA ASP A 236 3.05 -44.17 1.92
C ASP A 236 2.02 -43.09 1.50
N GLU A 237 2.07 -41.86 2.04
CA GLU A 237 1.08 -40.82 1.73
C GLU A 237 1.60 -39.38 1.92
N ILE A 238 1.19 -38.48 1.02
CA ILE A 238 1.45 -37.03 1.09
C ILE A 238 0.37 -36.41 2.00
N SER A 239 0.77 -35.87 3.16
CA SER A 239 -0.17 -35.25 4.10
C SER A 239 0.11 -33.76 4.32
N MET A 240 -0.94 -32.93 4.30
CA MET A 240 -0.84 -31.49 4.56
C MET A 240 -1.01 -31.18 6.05
N ARG A 241 0.01 -30.58 6.66
CA ARG A 241 0.03 -30.21 8.08
C ARG A 241 0.18 -28.72 8.26
N TYR A 242 -0.47 -28.15 9.27
CA TYR A 242 -0.21 -26.75 9.63
C TYR A 242 1.20 -26.61 10.21
N LEU A 243 1.88 -25.51 9.90
CA LEU A 243 3.16 -25.13 10.52
C LEU A 243 3.09 -25.15 12.05
N TYR A 244 1.91 -24.80 12.61
CA TYR A 244 1.61 -24.97 14.03
C TYR A 244 1.83 -26.38 14.56
N ASP A 245 1.40 -27.42 13.85
CA ASP A 245 1.53 -28.81 14.30
C ASP A 245 3.00 -29.21 14.45
N ILE A 246 3.82 -28.87 13.44
CA ILE A 246 5.26 -29.14 13.43
C ILE A 246 5.95 -28.51 14.66
N ILE A 247 5.72 -27.20 14.88
CA ILE A 247 6.33 -26.44 15.97
C ILE A 247 5.78 -26.86 17.34
N ALA A 248 4.48 -27.13 17.44
CA ALA A 248 3.86 -27.57 18.69
C ALA A 248 4.35 -28.96 19.10
N VAL A 249 4.53 -29.89 18.16
CA VAL A 249 5.11 -31.21 18.42
C VAL A 249 6.56 -31.11 18.90
N GLU A 250 7.37 -30.25 18.29
CA GLU A 250 8.76 -29.98 18.72
C GLU A 250 8.78 -29.44 20.16
N ILE A 251 8.05 -28.35 20.43
CA ILE A 251 7.96 -27.72 21.76
C ILE A 251 7.41 -28.67 22.83
N LEU A 252 6.40 -29.48 22.50
CA LEU A 252 5.84 -30.48 23.44
C LEU A 252 6.82 -31.63 23.69
N SER A 253 7.66 -32.00 22.73
CA SER A 253 8.69 -33.02 22.89
C SER A 253 9.88 -32.53 23.73
N GLU A 254 10.29 -31.27 23.54
CA GLU A 254 11.37 -30.62 24.31
C GLU A 254 10.98 -30.22 25.74
N CYS A 255 9.70 -29.94 25.97
CA CYS A 255 9.18 -29.56 27.28
C CYS A 255 9.44 -30.68 28.31
N PRO A 256 9.80 -30.39 29.57
CA PRO A 256 9.91 -31.39 30.62
C PRO A 256 8.59 -32.12 30.91
N LYS A 257 8.63 -33.14 31.78
CA LYS A 257 7.42 -33.79 32.29
C LYS A 257 6.65 -32.79 33.16
N ILE A 258 5.35 -32.68 32.93
CA ILE A 258 4.46 -31.80 33.70
C ILE A 258 4.18 -32.43 35.07
N ASP A 259 4.23 -31.59 36.09
CA ASP A 259 3.93 -31.91 37.48
C ASP A 259 2.85 -30.95 38.04
N GLU A 260 2.10 -31.42 39.04
CA GLU A 260 1.01 -30.68 39.70
C GLU A 260 1.50 -29.44 40.46
N TYR A 261 2.81 -29.32 40.74
CA TYR A 261 3.41 -28.21 41.47
C TYR A 261 3.97 -27.12 40.55
N GLY A 262 3.79 -27.25 39.22
CA GLY A 262 4.25 -26.28 38.22
C GLY A 262 5.77 -26.18 38.07
N TRP A 263 6.56 -27.09 38.65
CA TRP A 263 8.04 -26.99 38.64
C TRP A 263 8.64 -27.09 37.24
N TRP A 264 7.96 -27.79 36.33
CA TRP A 264 8.24 -27.82 34.90
C TRP A 264 8.39 -26.40 34.28
N THR A 265 7.73 -25.38 34.83
CA THR A 265 7.85 -23.97 34.38
C THR A 265 9.09 -23.23 34.89
N ARG A 266 9.94 -23.86 35.70
CA ARG A 266 11.25 -23.31 36.08
C ARG A 266 12.29 -23.53 34.98
N ASP A 267 12.13 -24.62 34.23
CA ASP A 267 12.94 -24.99 33.07
C ASP A 267 12.73 -24.05 31.87
N VAL A 268 13.74 -23.92 31.02
CA VAL A 268 13.69 -23.04 29.83
C VAL A 268 12.66 -23.53 28.82
N ASN A 269 12.61 -24.83 28.52
CA ASN A 269 11.68 -25.39 27.53
C ASN A 269 10.25 -25.38 28.09
N GLY A 270 10.08 -25.56 29.40
CA GLY A 270 8.78 -25.38 30.06
C GLY A 270 8.24 -23.95 29.94
N LYS A 271 9.10 -22.94 30.12
CA LYS A 271 8.72 -21.52 29.92
C LYS A 271 8.40 -21.20 28.47
N ILE A 272 9.16 -21.74 27.52
CA ILE A 272 8.88 -21.60 26.08
C ILE A 272 7.52 -22.23 25.76
N ALA A 273 7.25 -23.44 26.23
CA ALA A 273 5.98 -24.11 26.01
C ALA A 273 4.79 -23.34 26.60
N ALA A 274 4.86 -22.96 27.87
CA ALA A 274 3.82 -22.14 28.51
C ALA A 274 3.60 -20.80 27.76
N SER A 275 4.69 -20.14 27.36
CA SER A 275 4.59 -18.87 26.62
C SER A 275 3.99 -19.05 25.23
N PHE A 276 4.40 -20.07 24.47
CA PHE A 276 3.87 -20.41 23.14
C PHE A 276 2.38 -20.71 23.21
N PHE A 277 1.95 -21.66 24.05
CA PHE A 277 0.55 -22.05 24.14
C PHE A 277 -0.34 -20.96 24.77
N SER A 278 0.21 -20.02 25.55
CA SER A 278 -0.50 -18.81 25.98
C SER A 278 -0.68 -17.75 24.88
N MET A 279 0.18 -17.76 23.84
CA MET A 279 0.07 -16.85 22.69
C MET A 279 -0.78 -17.44 21.56
N PHE A 280 -0.72 -18.76 21.38
CA PHE A 280 -1.24 -19.46 20.23
C PHE A 280 -2.13 -20.63 20.69
N ASN A 281 -3.43 -20.36 20.81
CA ASN A 281 -4.40 -21.37 21.22
C ASN A 281 -4.58 -22.43 20.11
N TYR A 282 -4.23 -23.68 20.41
CA TYR A 282 -4.28 -24.78 19.45
C TYR A 282 -5.65 -24.98 18.81
N ARG A 283 -6.76 -24.80 19.56
CA ARG A 283 -8.13 -24.95 19.06
C ARG A 283 -8.49 -23.87 18.04
N LEU A 284 -7.98 -22.65 18.22
CA LEU A 284 -8.21 -21.53 17.29
C LEU A 284 -7.36 -21.64 16.01
N ILE A 285 -6.23 -22.35 16.05
CA ILE A 285 -5.31 -22.46 14.91
C ILE A 285 -5.54 -23.73 14.10
N LEU A 286 -5.64 -24.89 14.76
CA LEU A 286 -5.89 -26.18 14.10
C LEU A 286 -7.37 -26.42 13.77
N GLY A 287 -8.30 -25.78 14.49
CA GLY A 287 -9.73 -25.97 14.31
C GLY A 287 -10.15 -27.41 14.65
N GLU A 288 -10.70 -28.12 13.67
CA GLU A 288 -11.06 -29.53 13.78
C GLU A 288 -9.86 -30.49 13.58
N LYS A 289 -8.75 -30.01 13.01
CA LYS A 289 -7.53 -30.83 12.89
C LYS A 289 -6.93 -31.11 14.26
N ARG A 290 -6.44 -32.33 14.47
CA ARG A 290 -5.72 -32.70 15.70
C ARG A 290 -4.23 -32.47 15.55
N LEU A 291 -3.54 -32.40 16.69
CA LEU A 291 -2.09 -32.55 16.73
C LEU A 291 -1.73 -33.94 16.20
N SER A 292 -0.73 -34.03 15.32
CA SER A 292 -0.36 -35.28 14.64
C SER A 292 0.19 -36.37 15.56
N ARG A 293 0.73 -35.98 16.71
CA ARG A 293 1.17 -36.89 17.76
C ARG A 293 0.13 -36.94 18.87
N GLU A 294 -0.79 -37.90 18.75
CA GLU A 294 -1.85 -38.09 19.75
C GLU A 294 -1.30 -38.35 21.17
N ASP A 295 -0.11 -38.94 21.29
CA ASP A 295 0.57 -39.19 22.56
C ASP A 295 1.00 -37.90 23.30
N LEU A 296 1.09 -36.77 22.59
CA LEU A 296 1.41 -35.45 23.17
C LEU A 296 0.15 -34.64 23.53
N ILE A 297 -1.06 -35.09 23.16
CA ILE A 297 -2.30 -34.35 23.44
C ILE A 297 -2.56 -34.18 24.95
N PRO A 298 -2.43 -35.19 25.82
CA PRO A 298 -2.64 -35.00 27.27
C PRO A 298 -1.68 -33.97 27.88
N LYS A 299 -0.45 -33.89 27.34
CA LYS A 299 0.55 -32.90 27.75
C LYS A 299 0.14 -31.49 27.31
N LEU A 300 -0.36 -31.33 26.09
CA LEU A 300 -0.89 -30.07 25.57
C LEU A 300 -2.10 -29.57 26.39
N GLU A 301 -3.00 -30.47 26.79
CA GLU A 301 -4.17 -30.14 27.61
C GLU A 301 -3.76 -29.63 28.99
N LEU A 302 -2.83 -30.31 29.68
CA LEU A 302 -2.29 -29.87 30.97
C LEU A 302 -1.60 -28.49 30.88
N ILE A 303 -0.84 -28.21 29.81
CA ILE A 303 -0.27 -26.87 29.61
C ILE A 303 -1.39 -25.84 29.38
N THR A 304 -2.40 -26.18 28.57
CA THR A 304 -3.51 -25.29 28.25
C THR A 304 -4.32 -24.92 29.49
N GLU A 305 -4.57 -25.89 30.39
CA GLU A 305 -5.22 -25.65 31.68
C GLU A 305 -4.36 -24.76 32.58
N TYR A 306 -3.05 -25.03 32.68
CA TYR A 306 -2.12 -24.22 33.46
C TYR A 306 -2.06 -22.76 32.98
N VAL A 307 -1.93 -22.51 31.67
CA VAL A 307 -1.86 -21.12 31.14
C VAL A 307 -3.21 -20.38 31.19
N ALA A 308 -4.32 -21.11 31.36
CA ALA A 308 -5.64 -20.54 31.60
C ALA A 308 -5.89 -20.22 33.09
N SER A 309 -5.06 -20.70 34.01
CA SER A 309 -5.17 -20.42 35.44
C SER A 309 -4.89 -18.94 35.75
N SER A 310 -5.53 -18.41 36.79
CA SER A 310 -5.36 -17.01 37.22
C SER A 310 -3.96 -16.67 37.76
N GLU A 311 -3.14 -17.69 38.04
CA GLU A 311 -1.78 -17.54 38.58
C GLU A 311 -0.72 -17.44 37.47
N PHE A 312 -1.06 -17.78 36.23
CA PHE A 312 -0.11 -17.70 35.12
C PHE A 312 0.13 -16.25 34.67
N HIS A 313 1.40 -15.87 34.62
CA HIS A 313 1.86 -14.59 34.06
C HIS A 313 2.92 -14.85 32.99
N ARG A 314 2.60 -14.56 31.72
CA ARG A 314 3.51 -14.79 30.59
C ARG A 314 4.78 -13.95 30.72
N ASP A 315 5.93 -14.62 30.74
CA ASP A 315 7.23 -13.99 30.58
C ASP A 315 7.48 -13.63 29.11
N LYS A 316 7.38 -12.33 28.80
CA LYS A 316 7.54 -11.81 27.43
C LYS A 316 8.99 -11.81 26.94
N SER A 317 9.96 -12.18 27.78
CA SER A 317 11.36 -12.32 27.33
C SER A 317 11.56 -13.48 26.35
N TYR A 318 10.65 -14.46 26.34
CA TYR A 318 10.66 -15.60 25.41
C TYR A 318 9.93 -15.31 24.07
N ASP A 319 9.16 -14.22 23.97
CA ASP A 319 8.43 -13.87 22.74
C ASP A 319 9.35 -13.84 21.48
N PRO A 320 10.55 -13.23 21.50
CA PRO A 320 11.42 -13.18 20.31
C PRO A 320 11.97 -14.55 19.90
N LEU A 321 12.30 -15.41 20.86
CA LEU A 321 12.79 -16.77 20.59
C LEU A 321 11.69 -17.62 19.92
N ILE A 322 10.45 -17.45 20.37
CA ILE A 322 9.29 -18.12 19.78
C ILE A 322 9.03 -17.61 18.35
N PHE A 323 9.05 -16.29 18.14
CA PHE A 323 8.86 -15.69 16.82
C PHE A 323 9.99 -16.05 15.84
N ASP A 324 11.24 -16.09 16.30
CA ASP A 324 12.39 -16.57 15.52
C ASP A 324 12.23 -18.05 15.15
N ARG A 325 11.81 -18.92 16.09
CA ARG A 325 11.53 -20.34 15.78
C ARG A 325 10.45 -20.48 14.71
N ILE A 326 9.32 -19.76 14.82
CA ILE A 326 8.25 -19.81 13.81
C ILE A 326 8.73 -19.28 12.45
N ARG A 327 9.52 -18.20 12.43
CA ARG A 327 10.14 -17.68 11.20
C ARG A 327 11.04 -18.73 10.55
N ASP A 328 11.89 -19.37 11.33
CA ASP A 328 12.92 -20.27 10.82
C ASP A 328 12.30 -21.59 10.32
N THR A 329 11.30 -22.15 11.02
CA THR A 329 10.52 -23.29 10.53
C THR A 329 9.67 -22.91 9.30
N TYR A 330 9.04 -21.73 9.27
CA TYR A 330 8.34 -21.27 8.05
C TYR A 330 9.30 -21.23 6.86
N PHE A 331 10.51 -20.71 7.07
CA PHE A 331 11.50 -20.69 6.01
C PHE A 331 12.05 -22.07 5.67
N SER A 332 12.24 -23.02 6.59
CA SER A 332 12.70 -24.37 6.21
C SER A 332 11.65 -25.11 5.39
N GLU A 333 10.38 -25.01 5.78
CA GLU A 333 9.29 -25.82 5.22
C GLU A 333 8.59 -25.20 3.99
N ASN A 334 8.68 -23.88 3.78
CA ASN A 334 8.05 -23.25 2.61
C ASN A 334 8.83 -23.54 1.31
N HIS A 335 8.42 -24.60 0.64
CA HIS A 335 8.98 -25.04 -0.63
C HIS A 335 8.86 -24.02 -1.78
N GLU A 336 7.92 -23.06 -1.73
CA GLU A 336 7.78 -22.03 -2.77
C GLU A 336 8.98 -21.08 -2.79
N LEU A 337 9.70 -20.92 -1.67
CA LEU A 337 10.87 -20.05 -1.59
C LEU A 337 12.15 -20.69 -2.16
N TYR A 338 12.14 -22.01 -2.41
CA TYR A 338 13.32 -22.77 -2.85
C TYR A 338 13.17 -23.50 -4.19
N LYS A 339 11.97 -23.54 -4.77
CA LYS A 339 11.72 -24.12 -6.10
C LYS A 339 11.78 -23.03 -7.18
N TYR A 340 12.62 -23.22 -8.19
CA TYR A 340 12.77 -22.28 -9.33
C TYR A 340 11.44 -21.90 -9.99
N SER A 341 10.50 -22.83 -10.09
CA SER A 341 9.17 -22.60 -10.67
C SER A 341 8.40 -21.42 -10.06
N PHE A 342 8.64 -21.08 -8.78
CA PHE A 342 7.95 -20.02 -8.04
C PHE A 342 8.69 -18.67 -8.04
N LEU A 343 9.86 -18.56 -8.68
CA LEU A 343 10.63 -17.33 -8.71
C LEU A 343 9.86 -16.15 -9.36
N CYS A 344 8.88 -16.45 -10.24
CA CYS A 344 7.92 -15.49 -10.79
C CYS A 344 7.02 -14.80 -9.76
N ASN A 345 6.90 -15.32 -8.53
CA ASN A 345 6.15 -14.67 -7.44
C ASN A 345 6.78 -13.33 -7.05
N ASN A 346 8.03 -13.06 -7.48
CA ASN A 346 8.72 -11.79 -7.36
C ASN A 346 8.71 -11.22 -5.93
N VAL A 347 9.05 -12.10 -4.98
CA VAL A 347 9.13 -11.81 -3.54
C VAL A 347 10.21 -10.79 -3.23
N TYR A 348 10.16 -10.23 -2.02
CA TYR A 348 11.17 -9.27 -1.56
C TYR A 348 12.53 -9.94 -1.35
N THR A 349 13.59 -9.25 -1.80
CA THR A 349 15.00 -9.63 -1.62
C THR A 349 15.78 -8.65 -0.73
N SER A 350 15.13 -7.57 -0.28
CA SER A 350 15.71 -6.55 0.57
C SER A 350 14.65 -5.84 1.41
N VAL A 351 15.00 -5.48 2.65
CA VAL A 351 14.17 -4.64 3.53
C VAL A 351 13.94 -3.21 2.99
N LYS A 352 14.62 -2.83 1.90
CA LYS A 352 14.37 -1.59 1.15
C LYS A 352 13.21 -1.70 0.15
N GLY A 353 12.63 -2.89 -0.02
CA GLY A 353 11.57 -3.15 -1.02
C GLY A 353 12.07 -3.62 -2.38
N GLU A 354 13.36 -3.90 -2.54
CA GLU A 354 13.90 -4.56 -3.74
C GLU A 354 13.31 -5.97 -3.82
N ARG A 355 12.93 -6.39 -5.02
CA ARG A 355 12.34 -7.71 -5.31
C ARG A 355 13.28 -8.58 -6.12
N VAL A 356 12.90 -9.83 -6.38
CA VAL A 356 13.66 -10.75 -7.25
C VAL A 356 13.99 -10.14 -8.62
N SER A 357 13.04 -9.42 -9.24
CA SER A 357 13.25 -8.76 -10.52
C SER A 357 14.36 -7.72 -10.49
N ASP A 358 14.55 -7.07 -9.35
CA ASP A 358 15.55 -6.01 -9.19
C ASP A 358 16.92 -6.62 -8.91
N LEU A 359 16.96 -7.71 -8.13
CA LEU A 359 18.16 -8.52 -7.93
C LEU A 359 18.69 -9.09 -9.26
N ILE A 360 17.81 -9.59 -10.13
CA ILE A 360 18.17 -10.09 -11.46
C ILE A 360 18.81 -8.97 -12.30
N ARG A 361 18.20 -7.77 -12.34
CA ARG A 361 18.76 -6.61 -13.05
C ARG A 361 20.12 -6.19 -12.48
N GLN A 362 20.24 -6.05 -11.16
CA GLN A 362 21.49 -5.69 -10.49
C GLN A 362 22.63 -6.69 -10.79
N ASN A 363 22.32 -7.99 -10.84
CA ASN A 363 23.31 -9.02 -11.20
C ASN A 363 23.76 -8.89 -12.67
N ILE A 364 22.81 -8.66 -13.58
CA ILE A 364 23.08 -8.44 -15.01
C ILE A 364 23.92 -7.17 -15.26
N GLU A 365 23.58 -6.05 -14.58
CA GLU A 365 24.34 -4.80 -14.64
C GLU A 365 25.78 -4.95 -14.12
N LYS A 366 25.99 -5.85 -13.14
CA LYS A 366 27.29 -6.09 -12.50
C LYS A 366 28.23 -6.99 -13.31
N ASP A 367 27.72 -8.06 -13.93
CA ASP A 367 28.51 -8.94 -14.81
C ASP A 367 27.60 -9.51 -15.92
N LYS A 368 27.95 -9.24 -17.18
CA LYS A 368 27.27 -9.76 -18.39
C LYS A 368 27.11 -11.29 -18.36
N CYS A 369 27.97 -12.02 -17.63
CA CYS A 369 27.83 -13.47 -17.44
C CYS A 369 26.45 -13.86 -16.87
N TYR A 370 25.86 -13.06 -15.98
CA TYR A 370 24.53 -13.34 -15.42
C TYR A 370 23.44 -13.30 -16.48
N TYR A 371 23.52 -12.41 -17.49
CA TYR A 371 22.56 -12.38 -18.60
C TYR A 371 22.47 -13.76 -19.28
N TYR A 372 23.61 -14.36 -19.62
CA TYR A 372 23.67 -15.69 -20.23
C TYR A 372 23.13 -16.80 -19.33
N ILE A 373 23.42 -16.74 -18.02
CA ILE A 373 22.93 -17.73 -17.06
C ILE A 373 21.40 -17.64 -16.94
N TYR A 374 20.84 -16.43 -16.85
CA TYR A 374 19.39 -16.22 -16.83
C TYR A 374 18.74 -16.64 -18.16
N SER A 375 19.35 -16.34 -19.32
CA SER A 375 18.89 -16.83 -20.62
C SER A 375 18.82 -18.36 -20.68
N ILE A 376 19.88 -19.05 -20.25
CA ILE A 376 19.94 -20.52 -20.19
C ILE A 376 18.89 -21.07 -19.21
N ALA A 377 18.77 -20.52 -18.00
CA ALA A 377 17.79 -20.97 -17.00
C ALA A 377 16.34 -20.80 -17.49
N SER A 378 16.06 -19.72 -18.25
CA SER A 378 14.75 -19.39 -18.81
C SER A 378 14.39 -20.16 -20.09
N CYS A 379 15.31 -20.95 -20.64
CA CYS A 379 15.01 -21.83 -21.77
C CYS A 379 14.06 -22.95 -21.31
N ASP A 380 13.03 -23.21 -22.10
CA ASP A 380 11.98 -24.16 -21.72
C ASP A 380 12.53 -25.58 -21.57
N ASN A 381 12.46 -26.10 -20.34
CA ASN A 381 12.69 -27.52 -20.04
C ASN A 381 11.35 -28.28 -20.15
N GLU A 382 11.36 -29.60 -19.99
CA GLU A 382 10.14 -30.42 -20.03
C GLU A 382 9.20 -30.20 -18.83
N ASP A 383 9.65 -29.44 -17.83
CA ASP A 383 8.83 -29.02 -16.68
C ASP A 383 7.88 -27.86 -17.04
N VAL A 384 6.58 -28.18 -17.07
CA VAL A 384 5.49 -27.22 -17.29
C VAL A 384 5.37 -26.20 -16.15
N MET A 385 5.73 -26.56 -14.91
CA MET A 385 5.58 -25.69 -13.74
C MET A 385 6.50 -24.47 -13.81
N SER A 386 7.66 -24.61 -14.46
CA SER A 386 8.64 -23.53 -14.63
C SER A 386 8.29 -22.51 -15.73
N GLN A 387 7.27 -22.74 -16.56
CA GLN A 387 6.96 -21.86 -17.70
C GLN A 387 6.66 -20.40 -17.29
N LYS A 388 5.98 -20.17 -16.15
CA LYS A 388 5.71 -18.83 -15.63
C LYS A 388 6.98 -18.09 -15.25
N THR A 389 7.93 -18.77 -14.60
CA THR A 389 9.25 -18.22 -14.26
C THR A 389 10.09 -17.99 -15.50
N ASN A 390 10.11 -18.92 -16.44
CA ASN A 390 10.81 -18.74 -17.72
C ASN A 390 10.30 -17.51 -18.49
N LYS A 391 8.99 -17.24 -18.46
CA LYS A 391 8.44 -16.01 -19.03
C LYS A 391 8.89 -14.76 -18.24
N PHE A 392 8.71 -14.76 -16.92
CA PHE A 392 9.11 -13.66 -16.04
C PHE A 392 10.59 -13.24 -16.22
N ILE A 393 11.50 -14.21 -16.33
CA ILE A 393 12.92 -13.93 -16.59
C ILE A 393 13.13 -13.40 -18.02
N ARG A 394 12.49 -13.99 -19.04
CA ARG A 394 12.56 -13.51 -20.43
C ARG A 394 12.08 -12.05 -20.57
N ASP A 395 10.99 -11.69 -19.90
CA ASP A 395 10.45 -10.32 -19.89
C ASP A 395 11.47 -9.32 -19.29
N ILE A 396 12.20 -9.70 -18.23
CA ILE A 396 13.30 -8.90 -17.67
C ILE A 396 14.47 -8.79 -18.66
N LEU A 397 14.94 -9.91 -19.21
CA LEU A 397 16.06 -9.94 -20.17
C LEU A 397 15.79 -9.08 -21.41
N GLN A 398 14.56 -9.11 -21.93
CA GLN A 398 14.15 -8.28 -23.06
C GLN A 398 14.24 -6.77 -22.73
N SER A 399 13.90 -6.37 -21.50
CA SER A 399 14.03 -4.97 -21.05
C SER A 399 15.48 -4.51 -20.87
N GLU A 400 16.42 -5.43 -20.66
CA GLU A 400 17.86 -5.13 -20.48
C GLU A 400 18.68 -5.28 -21.77
N LYS A 401 18.18 -6.02 -22.77
CA LYS A 401 18.87 -6.31 -24.06
C LYS A 401 19.34 -5.06 -24.80
N GLY A 402 18.63 -3.94 -24.68
CA GLY A 402 19.01 -2.65 -25.28
C GLY A 402 20.11 -1.87 -24.55
N LYS A 403 20.49 -2.27 -23.33
CA LYS A 403 21.52 -1.60 -22.50
C LYS A 403 22.86 -2.33 -22.50
N LEU A 404 22.90 -3.54 -23.07
CA LEU A 404 24.03 -4.46 -22.98
C LEU A 404 24.51 -4.84 -24.37
N GLU A 405 25.81 -4.76 -24.58
CA GLU A 405 26.45 -5.38 -25.73
C GLU A 405 26.53 -6.89 -25.49
N VAL A 406 25.59 -7.61 -26.10
CA VAL A 406 25.39 -9.07 -26.03
C VAL A 406 26.14 -9.75 -27.18
N ILE A 407 27.09 -10.64 -26.85
CA ILE A 407 27.93 -11.37 -27.81
C ILE A 407 27.11 -12.32 -28.69
N CYS A 408 26.15 -13.07 -28.13
CA CYS A 408 25.21 -13.91 -28.86
C CYS A 408 23.89 -14.05 -28.07
N ASN A 409 22.77 -14.34 -28.76
CA ASN A 409 21.48 -14.58 -28.09
C ASN A 409 21.33 -16.07 -27.76
N ILE A 410 20.77 -16.38 -26.59
CA ILE A 410 20.40 -17.73 -26.17
C ILE A 410 18.90 -17.72 -25.89
N ASP A 411 18.11 -17.88 -26.95
CA ASP A 411 16.64 -17.80 -26.88
C ASP A 411 15.99 -19.20 -26.98
N SER A 412 16.77 -20.27 -27.25
CA SER A 412 16.27 -21.62 -27.44
C SER A 412 17.25 -22.74 -27.06
N LYS A 413 16.73 -23.97 -26.86
CA LYS A 413 17.55 -25.20 -26.69
C LYS A 413 18.60 -25.37 -27.80
N LYS A 414 18.30 -24.97 -29.05
CA LYS A 414 19.24 -25.09 -30.19
C LYS A 414 20.46 -24.20 -30.05
N ASP A 415 20.32 -23.06 -29.39
CA ASP A 415 21.44 -22.13 -29.17
C ASP A 415 22.33 -22.61 -28.02
N ILE A 416 21.74 -23.26 -27.01
CA ILE A 416 22.47 -24.01 -25.99
C ILE A 416 23.27 -25.17 -26.62
N GLU A 417 22.69 -25.90 -27.58
CA GLU A 417 23.43 -26.96 -28.30
C GLU A 417 24.66 -26.43 -29.04
N LYS A 418 24.57 -25.28 -29.73
CA LYS A 418 25.73 -24.65 -30.41
C LYS A 418 26.84 -24.33 -29.42
N LEU A 419 26.46 -23.75 -28.28
CA LEU A 419 27.38 -23.38 -27.20
C LEU A 419 28.08 -24.60 -26.57
N LEU A 420 27.39 -25.74 -26.46
CA LEU A 420 28.00 -27.02 -26.07
C LEU A 420 28.93 -27.58 -27.16
N LYS A 421 28.54 -27.48 -28.45
CA LYS A 421 29.22 -28.05 -29.63
C LYS A 421 30.48 -27.30 -30.11
N PHE A 422 31.02 -26.36 -29.32
CA PHE A 422 32.23 -25.58 -29.63
C PHE A 422 32.10 -24.62 -30.84
N ASP A 423 30.93 -24.02 -31.03
CA ASP A 423 30.75 -22.95 -32.01
C ASP A 423 31.72 -21.76 -31.76
N PRO A 424 32.54 -21.30 -32.73
CA PRO A 424 33.58 -20.29 -32.49
C PRO A 424 33.07 -18.97 -31.89
N GLU A 425 31.88 -18.52 -32.31
CA GLU A 425 31.23 -17.30 -31.80
C GLU A 425 30.84 -17.42 -30.32
N SER A 426 30.60 -18.64 -29.83
CA SER A 426 30.24 -18.92 -28.44
C SER A 426 31.44 -19.06 -27.49
N LYS A 427 32.69 -19.04 -28.01
CA LYS A 427 33.90 -19.36 -27.25
C LYS A 427 34.09 -18.48 -26.01
N GLU A 428 33.85 -17.17 -26.15
CA GLU A 428 33.97 -16.22 -25.05
C GLU A 428 32.87 -16.43 -24.00
N VAL A 429 31.61 -16.51 -24.41
CA VAL A 429 30.46 -16.77 -23.51
C VAL A 429 30.65 -18.08 -22.74
N ARG A 430 31.11 -19.15 -23.41
CA ARG A 430 31.42 -20.42 -22.75
C ARG A 430 32.57 -20.31 -21.75
N SER A 431 33.55 -19.43 -21.98
CA SER A 431 34.62 -19.19 -21.01
C SER A 431 34.10 -18.48 -19.75
N MET A 432 33.18 -17.53 -19.90
CA MET A 432 32.49 -16.87 -18.79
C MET A 432 31.63 -17.87 -18.01
N LEU A 433 30.81 -18.67 -18.70
CA LEU A 433 29.97 -19.69 -18.06
C LEU A 433 30.78 -20.78 -17.35
N LYS A 434 31.92 -21.22 -17.91
CA LYS A 434 32.85 -22.16 -17.25
C LYS A 434 33.43 -21.61 -15.94
N ARG A 435 33.63 -20.29 -15.84
CA ARG A 435 34.13 -19.63 -14.64
C ARG A 435 33.09 -19.63 -13.52
N VAL A 436 31.81 -19.51 -13.85
CA VAL A 436 30.72 -19.29 -12.89
C VAL A 436 29.95 -20.57 -12.55
N LEU A 437 29.53 -21.34 -13.56
CA LEU A 437 28.83 -22.62 -13.36
C LEU A 437 29.81 -23.79 -13.15
N GLY A 438 31.10 -23.58 -13.44
CA GLY A 438 32.17 -24.55 -13.23
C GLY A 438 32.62 -25.28 -14.51
N PRO A 439 33.88 -25.77 -14.55
CA PRO A 439 34.50 -26.28 -15.77
C PRO A 439 33.93 -27.61 -16.25
N CYS A 440 33.44 -28.46 -15.32
CA CYS A 440 33.05 -29.85 -15.59
C CYS A 440 31.75 -29.98 -16.40
N ILE A 441 30.80 -29.04 -16.24
CA ILE A 441 29.50 -29.04 -16.95
C ILE A 441 29.74 -29.11 -18.46
N PHE A 442 30.65 -28.28 -18.97
CA PHE A 442 30.92 -28.16 -20.40
C PHE A 442 31.76 -29.29 -21.00
N VAL A 443 31.97 -30.41 -20.29
CA VAL A 443 32.74 -31.58 -20.75
C VAL A 443 31.82 -32.77 -21.08
N ARG A 444 30.68 -32.92 -20.40
CA ARG A 444 29.75 -34.07 -20.58
C ARG A 444 28.25 -33.75 -20.44
N SER A 445 27.86 -32.53 -20.08
CA SER A 445 26.43 -32.20 -19.88
C SER A 445 25.67 -32.07 -21.20
N ASP A 446 24.43 -32.58 -21.18
CA ASP A 446 23.41 -32.26 -22.19
C ASP A 446 22.76 -30.88 -21.92
N VAL A 447 21.84 -30.49 -22.80
CA VAL A 447 21.10 -29.22 -22.70
C VAL A 447 20.30 -29.14 -21.40
N SER A 448 19.60 -30.22 -21.03
CA SER A 448 18.74 -30.25 -19.83
C SER A 448 19.55 -30.11 -18.53
N THR A 449 20.73 -30.73 -18.47
CA THR A 449 21.68 -30.60 -17.37
C THR A 449 22.20 -29.17 -17.25
N LEU A 450 22.58 -28.54 -18.37
CA LEU A 450 23.05 -27.15 -18.36
C LEU A 450 21.93 -26.16 -17.98
N ILE A 451 20.69 -26.37 -18.44
CA ILE A 451 19.52 -25.60 -17.99
C ILE A 451 19.34 -25.77 -16.47
N LYS A 452 19.36 -27.00 -15.96
CA LYS A 452 19.18 -27.25 -14.53
C LYS A 452 20.29 -26.63 -13.68
N CYS A 453 21.57 -26.77 -14.06
CA CYS A 453 22.66 -26.11 -13.34
C CYS A 453 22.54 -24.58 -13.34
N ALA A 454 22.01 -23.97 -14.42
CA ALA A 454 21.73 -22.54 -14.44
C ALA A 454 20.55 -22.17 -13.51
N GLN A 455 19.49 -22.98 -13.48
CA GLN A 455 18.35 -22.80 -12.56
C GLN A 455 18.77 -22.94 -11.09
N ASP A 456 19.56 -23.96 -10.76
CA ASP A 456 20.11 -24.19 -9.43
C ASP A 456 20.99 -23.00 -8.98
N PHE A 457 21.88 -22.51 -9.85
CA PHE A 457 22.70 -21.32 -9.58
C PHE A 457 21.86 -20.05 -9.40
N VAL A 458 20.80 -19.86 -10.21
CA VAL A 458 19.87 -18.73 -10.03
C VAL A 458 19.19 -18.80 -8.66
N MET A 459 18.76 -19.99 -8.24
CA MET A 459 18.15 -20.18 -6.92
C MET A 459 19.15 -19.97 -5.79
N GLU A 460 20.39 -20.44 -5.91
CA GLU A 460 21.46 -20.22 -4.91
C GLU A 460 21.71 -18.71 -4.67
N ASN A 461 21.80 -17.91 -5.74
CA ASN A 461 22.00 -16.46 -5.63
C ASN A 461 20.78 -15.71 -5.05
N CYS A 462 19.57 -16.24 -5.21
CA CYS A 462 18.33 -15.62 -4.72
C CYS A 462 17.97 -16.07 -3.29
N LYS A 463 18.23 -17.34 -2.94
CA LYS A 463 17.70 -18.03 -1.75
C LYS A 463 17.91 -17.27 -0.45
N GLU A 464 19.15 -16.92 -0.12
CA GLU A 464 19.47 -16.21 1.14
C GLU A 464 18.77 -14.84 1.23
N ARG A 465 18.54 -14.18 0.09
CA ARG A 465 17.93 -12.85 0.06
C ARG A 465 16.41 -12.89 0.15
N MET A 466 15.78 -13.99 -0.27
CA MET A 466 14.32 -14.17 -0.24
C MET A 466 13.78 -14.57 1.14
N GLN A 467 14.64 -14.84 2.13
CA GLN A 467 14.27 -15.15 3.51
C GLN A 467 13.85 -13.90 4.32
N LEU A 468 12.89 -13.14 3.79
CA LEU A 468 12.39 -11.90 4.38
C LEU A 468 10.92 -12.01 4.76
N LEU A 469 10.68 -12.27 6.04
CA LEU A 469 9.33 -12.30 6.59
C LEU A 469 8.81 -10.87 6.61
N HIS A 470 7.67 -10.65 5.96
CA HIS A 470 7.06 -9.34 5.79
C HIS A 470 5.56 -9.43 6.07
N CYS A 471 4.97 -8.31 6.47
CA CYS A 471 3.54 -8.21 6.74
C CYS A 471 2.97 -6.92 6.18
N ASP A 472 1.71 -6.99 5.78
CA ASP A 472 0.95 -5.85 5.33
C ASP A 472 0.46 -5.04 6.53
N ARG A 473 0.81 -3.75 6.56
CA ARG A 473 0.42 -2.81 7.61
C ARG A 473 -0.46 -1.71 7.06
N TYR A 474 -1.49 -1.40 7.82
CA TYR A 474 -2.47 -0.37 7.52
C TYR A 474 -2.20 0.82 8.44
N SER A 475 -2.20 2.02 7.89
CA SER A 475 -1.89 3.23 8.65
C SER A 475 -2.59 4.43 8.04
N SER A 476 -2.88 5.43 8.87
CA SER A 476 -3.35 6.74 8.40
C SER A 476 -2.21 7.76 8.43
N ILE A 477 -2.23 8.71 7.50
CA ILE A 477 -1.35 9.87 7.50
C ILE A 477 -2.16 11.14 7.23
N ASP A 478 -1.93 12.16 8.06
CA ASP A 478 -2.49 13.48 7.84
C ASP A 478 -1.78 14.18 6.68
N VAL A 479 -2.54 14.68 5.71
CA VAL A 479 -2.03 15.51 4.62
C VAL A 479 -2.16 16.98 5.02
N GLY A 480 -3.38 17.41 5.33
CA GLY A 480 -3.70 18.78 5.75
C GLY A 480 -5.01 19.28 5.16
N TYR A 481 -5.21 20.60 5.06
CA TYR A 481 -6.50 21.17 4.66
C TYR A 481 -6.70 21.21 3.15
N ILE A 482 -7.91 20.89 2.69
CA ILE A 482 -8.30 20.98 1.28
C ILE A 482 -8.45 22.46 0.89
N ASN A 483 -7.73 22.88 -0.14
CA ASN A 483 -7.81 24.22 -0.72
C ASN A 483 -8.86 24.32 -1.83
N ASP A 484 -8.94 23.28 -2.66
CA ASP A 484 -9.60 23.32 -3.96
C ASP A 484 -9.85 21.90 -4.47
N ILE A 485 -10.91 21.73 -5.26
CA ILE A 485 -11.26 20.44 -5.86
C ILE A 485 -11.53 20.66 -7.35
N ILE A 486 -10.77 19.96 -8.20
CA ILE A 486 -10.84 20.07 -9.65
C ILE A 486 -11.56 18.82 -10.20
N VAL A 487 -12.55 19.04 -11.06
CA VAL A 487 -13.43 18.03 -11.65
C VAL A 487 -13.06 17.83 -13.12
N CYS A 488 -12.67 16.61 -13.50
CA CYS A 488 -12.45 16.23 -14.89
C CYS A 488 -13.50 15.20 -15.34
N SER A 489 -14.40 15.59 -16.23
CA SER A 489 -15.33 14.67 -16.91
C SER A 489 -14.97 14.53 -18.39
N THR A 490 -15.04 13.31 -18.91
CA THR A 490 -14.79 12.98 -20.33
C THR A 490 -15.95 13.31 -21.25
N GLU A 491 -17.11 13.70 -20.71
CA GLU A 491 -18.28 14.08 -21.50
C GLU A 491 -18.08 15.44 -22.16
N GLN A 492 -17.74 15.40 -23.45
CA GLN A 492 -18.05 16.49 -24.38
C GLN A 492 -19.57 16.67 -24.38
N LYS A 493 -20.06 17.82 -23.92
CA LYS A 493 -21.39 18.28 -24.33
C LYS A 493 -21.31 18.54 -25.83
N SER A 494 -21.94 17.67 -26.62
CA SER A 494 -22.09 17.86 -28.06
C SER A 494 -23.02 19.05 -28.33
N ALA A 495 -22.44 20.23 -28.52
CA ALA A 495 -23.06 21.32 -29.25
C ALA A 495 -22.36 21.39 -30.61
N GLY A 496 -23.07 21.03 -31.68
CA GLY A 496 -22.47 20.86 -33.00
C GLY A 496 -22.22 22.18 -33.72
N VAL A 497 -21.24 22.17 -34.62
CA VAL A 497 -21.39 22.38 -36.08
C VAL A 497 -20.04 22.03 -36.73
N ALA A 498 -20.07 21.46 -37.94
CA ALA A 498 -18.89 20.89 -38.59
C ALA A 498 -17.98 21.93 -39.28
N SER A 499 -16.67 21.63 -39.36
CA SER A 499 -15.89 21.72 -40.62
C SER A 499 -14.46 21.14 -40.45
N ASP A 500 -14.23 20.03 -41.15
CA ASP A 500 -13.06 19.65 -41.95
C ASP A 500 -11.60 20.09 -41.61
N LEU A 501 -10.73 19.07 -41.59
CA LEU A 501 -9.39 19.00 -42.21
C LEU A 501 -8.35 20.11 -41.91
N ASN A 502 -7.29 19.75 -41.17
CA ASN A 502 -6.10 19.16 -41.82
C ASN A 502 -4.98 18.66 -40.87
N ILE A 503 -4.17 17.77 -41.44
CA ILE A 503 -2.93 17.16 -40.93
C ILE A 503 -1.76 18.17 -40.96
N VAL A 504 -0.85 18.14 -39.97
CA VAL A 504 0.62 18.14 -40.19
C VAL A 504 1.32 17.42 -39.02
N ASP A 505 2.22 16.48 -39.37
CA ASP A 505 3.11 15.71 -38.49
C ASP A 505 4.25 16.53 -37.84
N GLY A 506 4.82 16.00 -36.76
CA GLY A 506 5.92 16.65 -36.03
C GLY A 506 6.56 15.80 -34.92
N THR A 507 6.91 14.55 -35.25
CA THR A 507 7.90 13.68 -34.56
C THR A 507 9.05 14.47 -33.90
N THR A 508 9.65 14.16 -32.74
CA THR A 508 9.73 12.95 -31.86
C THR A 508 10.30 13.43 -30.48
N ASN A 509 10.48 12.67 -29.39
CA ASN A 509 10.37 11.22 -29.09
C ASN A 509 10.12 10.99 -27.58
N ALA A 510 9.27 10.03 -27.19
CA ALA A 510 9.34 9.28 -25.92
C ALA A 510 8.29 8.15 -25.92
N VAL A 511 8.74 6.90 -25.79
CA VAL A 511 7.91 5.70 -26.02
C VAL A 511 6.94 5.43 -24.87
N LEU A 512 5.65 5.26 -25.24
CA LEU A 512 4.65 4.51 -24.48
C LEU A 512 4.29 3.27 -25.30
N SER A 513 4.11 2.14 -24.63
CA SER A 513 3.63 0.89 -25.23
C SER A 513 2.37 0.41 -24.50
N ASP A 514 1.23 0.95 -24.91
CA ASP A 514 0.06 0.10 -25.17
C ASP A 514 0.30 -0.50 -26.58
N GLU A 515 -0.24 -1.63 -27.02
CA GLU A 515 -1.53 -2.25 -26.72
C GLU A 515 -1.52 -3.71 -27.23
N CYS A 516 -2.40 -4.59 -26.74
CA CYS A 516 -3.26 -5.45 -27.58
C CYS A 516 -4.06 -6.46 -26.75
N ILE A 517 -5.36 -6.19 -26.64
CA ILE A 517 -6.39 -7.21 -26.44
C ILE A 517 -6.98 -7.52 -27.82
N THR A 518 -6.95 -8.78 -28.25
CA THR A 518 -7.97 -9.32 -29.17
C THR A 518 -8.26 -10.78 -28.83
N SER A 519 -9.54 -11.13 -28.85
CA SER A 519 -10.11 -12.48 -28.86
C SER A 519 -9.61 -13.30 -30.08
N SER A 520 -9.84 -14.61 -30.24
CA SER A 520 -10.97 -15.45 -29.81
C SER A 520 -10.68 -16.94 -30.05
N VAL A 521 -11.14 -17.82 -29.14
CA VAL A 521 -12.05 -18.99 -29.33
C VAL A 521 -12.22 -19.65 -27.97
#